data_AF-A0A2W5URT9-F1
#
_entry.id   AF-A0A2W5URT9-F1
#
_cell.length_a   1.000
_cell.length_b   1.000
_cell.length_c   1.000
_cell.angle_alpha   90.00
_cell.angle_beta   90.00
_cell.angle_gamma   90.00
#
_symmetry.space_group_name_H-M   'P 1'
#
loop_
_entity.id
_entity.type
_entity.pdbx_description
1 polymer ?
#
loop_
_entity_poly.entity_id
_entity_poly.type
_entity_poly.pdbx_seq_one_letter_code
_entity_poly.pdbx_strand_id
1 'polypeptide(L)'
;MTVGEQRQSQLLFTEPGGQQTDAEKVVRRELGLTDLSHRIQLTEDFSTRDSGPIRIRLRSVMGAMFHLSQAIEVPLEHEARGLVTVTRTAHKQKFDWQQLMNGMFRVHSSAHEPEATVRVHYRDTWFFIADDDLESKSTLFLLLQLFQLQAGRAPMPAPVLTIPAGGN
;
A
#
# COMPACT_ATOMS: atom_id res chain seq x y z
N MET A 1 -25.50 -22.95 -7.00
CA MET A 1 -25.24 -21.53 -7.34
C MET A 1 -25.48 -20.75 -6.05
N THR A 2 -24.46 -20.68 -5.20
CA THR A 2 -24.59 -20.20 -3.82
C THR A 2 -24.23 -18.73 -3.82
N VAL A 3 -25.20 -17.88 -3.50
CA VAL A 3 -25.00 -16.44 -3.29
C VAL A 3 -23.98 -16.28 -2.18
N GLY A 4 -22.78 -15.81 -2.53
CA GLY A 4 -21.71 -15.53 -1.59
C GLY A 4 -22.20 -14.50 -0.59
N GLU A 5 -22.14 -14.86 0.69
CA GLU A 5 -22.44 -14.01 1.83
C GLU A 5 -21.58 -12.74 1.75
N GLN A 6 -22.22 -11.61 1.40
CA GLN A 6 -21.53 -10.31 1.39
C GLN A 6 -21.17 -9.95 2.82
N ARG A 7 -19.90 -10.15 3.18
CA ARG A 7 -19.32 -9.63 4.42
C ARG A 7 -19.35 -8.10 4.39
N GLN A 8 -20.39 -7.52 4.96
CA GLN A 8 -20.48 -6.08 5.14
C GLN A 8 -19.51 -5.66 6.24
N SER A 9 -18.49 -4.91 5.86
CA SER A 9 -17.59 -4.27 6.82
C SER A 9 -18.28 -3.02 7.35
N GLN A 10 -18.40 -2.89 8.67
CA GLN A 10 -19.05 -1.72 9.30
C GLN A 10 -18.00 -0.97 10.12
N LEU A 11 -17.96 0.35 9.98
CA LEU A 11 -17.28 1.22 10.92
C LEU A 11 -18.28 1.69 11.97
N LEU A 12 -17.94 1.45 13.24
CA LEU A 12 -18.64 1.98 14.38
C LEU A 12 -17.85 3.17 14.90
N PHE A 13 -18.43 4.38 14.82
CA PHE A 13 -17.75 5.60 15.26
C PHE A 13 -17.89 5.87 16.78
N THR A 14 -18.75 5.11 17.48
CA THR A 14 -19.01 5.29 18.92
C THR A 14 -19.61 4.03 19.53
N GLU A 15 -19.20 3.69 20.76
CA GLU A 15 -19.89 2.72 21.62
C GLU A 15 -21.39 3.09 21.73
N PRO A 16 -22.34 2.16 21.54
CA PRO A 16 -23.76 2.49 21.60
C PRO A 16 -24.12 3.16 22.95
N GLY A 17 -24.44 4.46 22.91
CA GLY A 17 -24.74 5.28 24.10
C GLY A 17 -23.71 6.39 24.42
N GLY A 18 -22.57 6.44 23.72
CA GLY A 18 -21.59 7.51 23.86
C GLY A 18 -22.00 8.82 23.16
N GLN A 19 -21.69 9.97 23.77
CA GLN A 19 -22.00 11.28 23.21
C GLN A 19 -21.00 11.61 22.08
N GLN A 20 -21.53 12.05 20.93
CA GLN A 20 -20.75 12.30 19.71
C GLN A 20 -19.65 13.35 19.93
N THR A 21 -18.39 12.95 19.73
CA THR A 21 -17.22 13.82 19.92
C THR A 21 -17.11 14.85 18.79
N ASP A 22 -16.42 15.97 19.05
CA ASP A 22 -16.21 17.00 18.02
C ASP A 22 -15.38 16.50 16.83
N ALA A 23 -14.46 15.56 17.06
CA ALA A 23 -13.70 14.89 16.00
C ALA A 23 -14.61 14.07 15.08
N GLU A 24 -15.61 13.37 15.63
CA GLU A 24 -16.58 12.61 14.84
C GLU A 24 -17.41 13.52 13.93
N LYS A 25 -17.84 14.68 14.45
CA LYS A 25 -18.60 15.67 13.66
C LYS A 25 -17.77 16.19 12.48
N VAL A 26 -16.48 16.46 12.69
CA VAL A 26 -15.58 16.91 11.63
C VAL A 26 -15.44 15.81 10.56
N VAL A 27 -15.10 14.59 10.96
CA VAL A 27 -14.94 13.47 10.01
C VAL A 27 -16.22 13.22 9.21
N ARG A 28 -17.39 13.25 9.85
CA ARG A 28 -18.69 13.09 9.15
C ARG A 28 -18.94 14.20 8.13
N ARG A 29 -18.65 15.45 8.49
CA ARG A 29 -18.80 16.60 7.57
C ARG A 29 -17.87 16.47 6.37
N GLU A 30 -16.59 16.18 6.59
CA GLU A 30 -15.62 16.05 5.50
C GLU A 30 -15.90 14.85 4.59
N LEU A 31 -16.48 13.78 5.14
CA LEU A 31 -16.93 12.61 4.36
C LEU A 31 -18.32 12.78 3.73
N GLY A 32 -19.00 13.92 3.93
CA GLY A 32 -20.32 14.19 3.37
C GLY A 32 -21.43 13.27 3.88
N LEU A 33 -21.27 12.72 5.09
CA LEU A 33 -22.21 11.77 5.66
C LEU A 33 -23.41 12.51 6.24
N THR A 34 -24.58 12.28 5.64
CA THR A 34 -25.86 12.88 6.05
C THR A 34 -26.63 12.01 7.05
N ASP A 35 -26.25 10.74 7.18
CA ASP A 35 -26.86 9.82 8.13
C ASP A 35 -26.30 10.03 9.54
N LEU A 36 -27.21 10.18 10.52
CA LEU A 36 -26.92 10.30 11.94
C LEU A 36 -26.67 8.94 12.60
N SER A 37 -26.80 7.84 11.84
CA SER A 37 -26.53 6.51 12.35
C SER A 37 -25.08 6.35 12.82
N HIS A 38 -24.91 5.65 13.94
CA HIS A 38 -23.59 5.34 14.51
C HIS A 38 -22.83 4.27 13.71
N ARG A 39 -23.52 3.61 12.76
CA ARG A 39 -22.99 2.53 11.93
C ARG A 39 -22.90 2.99 10.50
N ILE A 40 -21.68 3.10 10.00
CA ILE A 40 -21.45 3.45 8.60
C ILE A 40 -20.96 2.21 7.87
N GLN A 41 -21.68 1.84 6.82
CA GLN A 41 -21.32 0.71 5.99
C GLN A 41 -20.11 1.06 5.12
N LEU A 42 -19.12 0.18 5.09
CA LEU A 42 -18.03 0.23 4.14
C LEU A 42 -18.34 -0.69 2.97
N THR A 43 -18.22 -0.19 1.75
CA THR A 43 -18.41 -0.98 0.54
C THR A 43 -17.30 -0.73 -0.46
N GLU A 44 -16.98 -1.74 -1.26
CA GLU A 44 -16.12 -1.60 -2.45
C GLU A 44 -16.95 -1.37 -3.71
N ASP A 45 -18.28 -1.32 -3.59
CA ASP A 45 -19.18 -1.10 -4.71
C ASP A 45 -19.32 0.39 -5.04
N PHE A 46 -18.79 0.76 -6.22
CA PHE A 46 -18.87 2.11 -6.77
C PHE A 46 -19.95 2.26 -7.86
N SER A 47 -20.77 1.24 -8.10
CA SER A 47 -21.82 1.27 -9.13
C SER A 47 -23.02 2.12 -8.73
N THR A 48 -23.33 2.18 -7.43
CA THR A 48 -24.41 3.00 -6.88
C THR A 48 -23.88 4.34 -6.38
N ARG A 49 -24.74 5.38 -6.38
CA ARG A 49 -24.40 6.74 -5.89
C ARG A 49 -25.11 7.12 -4.59
N ASP A 50 -25.64 6.13 -3.88
CA ASP A 50 -26.40 6.37 -2.65
C ASP A 50 -25.50 6.99 -1.56
N SER A 51 -26.07 7.91 -0.78
CA SER A 51 -25.39 8.69 0.27
C SER A 51 -25.22 7.95 1.60
N GLY A 52 -25.47 6.64 1.64
CA GLY A 52 -25.39 5.81 2.84
C GLY A 52 -23.99 5.25 3.13
N PRO A 53 -23.41 4.39 2.26
CA PRO A 53 -22.14 3.73 2.54
C PRO A 53 -20.91 4.56 2.16
N ILE A 54 -19.86 4.49 2.98
CA ILE A 54 -18.51 4.94 2.60
C ILE A 54 -17.94 3.92 1.62
N ARG A 55 -17.49 4.41 0.47
CA ARG A 55 -16.90 3.58 -0.57
C ARG A 55 -15.39 3.59 -0.43
N ILE A 56 -14.78 2.42 -0.27
CA ILE A 56 -13.33 2.26 -0.16
C ILE A 56 -12.84 1.49 -1.36
N ARG A 57 -11.74 1.96 -1.95
CA ARG A 57 -10.99 1.20 -2.94
C ARG A 57 -9.63 0.88 -2.36
N LEU A 58 -9.33 -0.41 -2.23
CA LEU A 58 -7.99 -0.85 -1.87
C LEU A 58 -7.02 -0.54 -3.02
N ARG A 59 -5.78 -0.22 -2.66
CA ARG A 59 -4.72 -0.01 -3.67
C ARG A 59 -4.32 -1.36 -4.26
N SER A 60 -3.98 -1.36 -5.55
CA SER A 60 -3.27 -2.50 -6.15
C SER A 60 -1.86 -2.62 -5.54
N VAL A 61 -1.20 -3.76 -5.73
CA VAL A 61 0.21 -3.95 -5.33
C VAL A 61 1.10 -2.88 -5.99
N MET A 62 0.84 -2.55 -7.26
CA MET A 62 1.50 -1.43 -7.94
C MET A 62 1.25 -0.10 -7.24
N GLY A 63 0.01 0.18 -6.83
CA GLY A 63 -0.33 1.39 -6.08
C GLY A 63 0.35 1.44 -4.71
N ALA A 64 0.53 0.29 -4.04
CA ALA A 64 1.28 0.21 -2.80
C ALA A 64 2.78 0.46 -3.03
N MET A 65 3.39 -0.12 -4.06
CA MET A 65 4.79 0.16 -4.43
C MET A 65 5.02 1.63 -4.78
N PHE A 66 4.10 2.25 -5.53
CA PHE A 66 4.16 3.68 -5.81
C PHE A 66 4.01 4.55 -4.54
N HIS A 67 3.21 4.10 -3.57
CA HIS A 67 3.10 4.80 -2.30
C HIS A 67 4.41 4.71 -1.50
N LEU A 68 4.99 3.51 -1.39
CA LEU A 68 6.25 3.31 -0.67
C LEU A 68 7.46 3.96 -1.34
N SER A 69 7.45 4.19 -2.65
CA SER A 69 8.55 4.88 -3.32
C SER A 69 8.75 6.32 -2.83
N GLN A 70 7.74 6.91 -2.19
CA GLN A 70 7.83 8.23 -1.56
C GLN A 70 8.66 8.23 -0.27
N ALA A 71 8.89 7.06 0.34
CA ALA A 71 9.68 6.93 1.57
C ALA A 71 11.20 6.79 1.33
N ILE A 72 11.65 6.95 0.08
CA ILE A 72 13.06 6.90 -0.28
C ILE A 72 13.74 8.23 0.08
N GLU A 73 14.84 8.15 0.81
CA GLU A 73 15.73 9.29 1.08
C GLU A 73 16.57 9.57 -0.16
N VAL A 74 16.03 10.41 -1.05
CA VAL A 74 16.71 10.80 -2.27
C VAL A 74 17.88 11.75 -1.95
N PRO A 75 19.08 11.53 -2.53
CA PRO A 75 20.19 12.48 -2.40
C PRO A 75 19.82 13.86 -2.91
N LEU A 76 20.32 14.90 -2.23
CA LEU A 76 20.08 16.31 -2.62
C LEU A 76 20.55 16.59 -4.06
N GLU A 77 21.60 15.92 -4.52
CA GLU A 77 22.10 16.04 -5.89
C GLU A 77 21.07 15.58 -6.94
N HIS A 78 20.34 14.50 -6.65
CA HIS A 78 19.31 13.99 -7.55
C HIS A 78 18.09 14.90 -7.56
N GLU A 79 17.73 15.50 -6.42
CA GLU A 79 16.70 16.54 -6.34
C GLU A 79 17.08 17.79 -7.13
N ALA A 80 18.31 18.30 -6.94
CA ALA A 80 18.80 19.50 -7.61
C ALA A 80 18.88 19.35 -9.13
N ARG A 81 19.17 18.14 -9.62
CA ARG A 81 19.18 17.78 -11.05
C ARG A 81 17.79 17.55 -11.65
N GLY A 82 16.72 17.63 -10.84
CA GLY A 82 15.35 17.40 -11.28
C GLY A 82 15.05 15.95 -11.67
N LEU A 83 15.80 14.98 -11.12
CA LEU A 83 15.63 13.56 -11.44
C LEU A 83 14.44 12.92 -10.72
N VAL A 84 13.91 13.58 -9.70
CA VAL A 84 12.80 13.10 -8.88
C VAL A 84 11.73 14.16 -8.75
N THR A 85 10.49 13.71 -8.55
CA THR A 85 9.39 14.60 -8.20
C THR A 85 9.39 14.81 -6.68
N VAL A 86 9.53 16.06 -6.23
CA VAL A 86 9.45 16.41 -4.81
C VAL A 86 8.06 16.91 -4.49
N THR A 87 7.34 16.18 -3.63
CA THR A 87 6.05 16.61 -3.10
C THR A 87 6.23 17.83 -2.21
N ARG A 88 5.40 18.85 -2.41
CA ARG A 88 5.44 20.10 -1.64
C ARG A 88 4.11 20.39 -0.97
N THR A 89 4.17 20.97 0.23
CA THR A 89 3.00 21.44 0.96
C THR A 89 2.41 22.70 0.30
N ALA A 90 1.24 23.15 0.77
CA ALA A 90 0.63 24.41 0.33
C ALA A 90 1.57 25.62 0.51
N HIS A 91 2.47 25.56 1.50
CA HIS A 91 3.49 26.57 1.78
C HIS A 91 4.80 26.36 1.00
N LYS A 92 4.80 25.50 -0.03
CA LYS A 92 5.96 25.15 -0.89
C LYS A 92 7.12 24.46 -0.16
N GLN A 93 6.94 24.02 1.08
CA GLN A 93 7.94 23.25 1.83
C GLN A 93 7.94 21.79 1.37
N LYS A 94 9.07 21.08 1.53
CA LYS A 94 9.15 19.64 1.24
C LYS A 94 8.20 18.90 2.17
N PHE A 95 7.36 18.04 1.61
CA PHE A 95 6.47 17.20 2.39
C PHE A 95 7.26 16.07 3.06
N ASP A 96 7.06 15.85 4.34
CA ASP A 96 7.70 14.77 5.09
C ASP A 96 6.88 13.48 4.99
N TRP A 97 7.27 12.62 4.05
CA TRP A 97 6.66 11.30 3.88
C TRP A 97 6.97 10.33 5.03
N GLN A 98 8.10 10.51 5.73
CA GLN A 98 8.46 9.66 6.87
C GLN A 98 7.51 9.88 8.04
N GLN A 99 7.11 11.14 8.27
CA GLN A 99 6.08 11.47 9.27
C GLN A 99 4.73 10.81 8.92
N LEU A 100 4.33 10.82 7.64
CA LEU A 100 3.06 10.22 7.22
C LEU A 100 3.06 8.69 7.36
N MET A 101 4.18 8.04 7.01
CA MET A 101 4.29 6.58 7.09
C MET A 101 4.63 6.05 8.49
N ASN A 102 4.88 6.94 9.45
CA ASN A 102 5.16 6.62 10.85
C ASN A 102 6.24 5.52 11.00
N GLY A 103 7.29 5.59 10.19
CA GLY A 103 8.41 4.63 10.24
C GLY A 103 8.14 3.24 9.65
N MET A 104 6.96 2.97 9.09
CA MET A 104 6.60 1.65 8.52
C MET A 104 7.53 1.21 7.37
N PHE A 105 8.13 2.18 6.67
CA PHE A 105 9.06 1.91 5.58
C PHE A 105 10.02 3.08 5.39
N ARG A 106 11.31 2.78 5.30
CA ARG A 106 12.38 3.74 5.09
C ARG A 106 13.48 3.13 4.24
N VAL A 107 13.92 3.88 3.24
CA VAL A 107 15.06 3.51 2.39
C VAL A 107 16.06 4.64 2.44
N HIS A 108 17.25 4.33 2.91
CA HIS A 108 18.38 5.23 3.00
C HIS A 108 19.12 5.30 1.67
N SER A 109 19.90 6.36 1.50
CA SER A 109 20.88 6.49 0.41
C SER A 109 22.29 6.72 0.94
N SER A 110 23.27 6.22 0.20
CA SER A 110 24.70 6.39 0.49
C SER A 110 25.50 6.44 -0.81
N ALA A 111 26.57 7.24 -0.82
CA ALA A 111 27.53 7.24 -1.93
C ALA A 111 28.39 5.95 -1.94
N HIS A 112 28.63 5.36 -0.77
CA HIS A 112 29.42 4.14 -0.61
C HIS A 112 28.51 2.93 -0.39
N GLU A 113 28.99 1.75 -0.75
CA GLU A 113 28.25 0.51 -0.56
C GLU A 113 27.98 0.27 0.94
N PRO A 114 26.70 0.12 1.34
CA PRO A 114 26.34 -0.10 2.73
C PRO A 114 26.46 -1.57 3.12
N GLU A 115 26.77 -1.83 4.39
CA GLU A 115 26.63 -3.15 5.00
C GLU A 115 25.14 -3.43 5.30
N ALA A 116 24.38 -3.71 4.24
CA ALA A 116 22.95 -4.00 4.33
C ALA A 116 22.58 -5.19 3.44
N THR A 117 21.76 -6.10 3.97
CA THR A 117 21.30 -7.29 3.22
C THR A 117 20.42 -6.90 2.02
N VAL A 118 19.60 -5.85 2.16
CA VAL A 118 18.76 -5.32 1.09
C VAL A 118 19.36 -4.01 0.61
N ARG A 119 20.09 -4.05 -0.50
CA ARG A 119 20.70 -2.88 -1.14
C ARG A 119 20.65 -2.98 -2.65
N VAL A 120 20.58 -1.84 -3.30
CA VAL A 120 20.63 -1.72 -4.76
C VAL A 120 21.47 -0.52 -5.15
N HIS A 121 22.35 -0.70 -6.14
CA HIS A 121 23.07 0.40 -6.75
C HIS A 121 22.27 0.94 -7.93
N TYR A 122 21.99 2.23 -7.93
CA TYR A 122 21.29 2.89 -9.03
C TYR A 122 21.94 4.24 -9.32
N ARG A 123 22.42 4.40 -10.57
CA ARG A 123 23.25 5.53 -11.02
C ARG A 123 24.58 5.60 -10.27
N ASP A 124 24.73 6.60 -9.42
CA ASP A 124 25.89 7.00 -8.64
C ASP A 124 25.60 6.92 -7.13
N THR A 125 24.59 6.14 -6.73
CA THR A 125 24.11 6.07 -5.35
C THR A 125 23.64 4.66 -5.00
N TRP A 126 23.93 4.23 -3.78
CA TRP A 126 23.38 3.04 -3.15
C TRP A 126 22.10 3.38 -2.39
N PHE A 127 21.05 2.62 -2.62
CA PHE A 127 19.81 2.68 -1.86
C PHE A 127 19.66 1.40 -1.05
N PHE A 128 19.31 1.52 0.23
CA PHE A 128 19.31 0.38 1.13
C PHE A 128 18.32 0.52 2.28
N ILE A 129 17.94 -0.61 2.86
CA ILE A 129 17.25 -0.69 4.14
C ILE A 129 18.29 -1.05 5.19
N ALA A 130 18.33 -0.32 6.31
CA ALA A 130 19.30 -0.56 7.37
C ALA A 130 19.17 -1.99 7.93
N ASP A 131 20.26 -2.59 8.41
CA ASP A 131 20.22 -4.01 8.79
C ASP A 131 19.44 -4.26 10.09
N ASP A 132 19.33 -3.25 10.95
CA ASP A 132 18.52 -3.24 12.17
C ASP A 132 17.06 -2.79 11.95
N ASP A 133 16.70 -2.35 10.73
CA ASP A 133 15.35 -1.92 10.39
C ASP A 133 14.46 -3.12 10.03
N LEU A 134 13.91 -3.77 11.06
CA LEU A 134 13.01 -4.91 10.91
C LEU A 134 11.66 -4.53 10.31
N GLU A 135 11.14 -3.34 10.61
CA GLU A 135 9.83 -2.90 10.11
C GLU A 135 9.84 -2.73 8.59
N SER A 136 10.83 -2.00 8.05
CA SER A 136 10.97 -1.81 6.60
C SER A 136 11.18 -3.14 5.87
N LYS A 137 11.96 -4.07 6.46
CA LYS A 137 12.16 -5.42 5.92
C LYS A 137 10.86 -6.22 5.89
N SER A 138 10.07 -6.20 6.97
CA SER A 138 8.77 -6.87 7.03
C SER A 138 7.78 -6.29 6.01
N THR A 139 7.72 -4.97 5.88
CA THR A 139 6.87 -4.28 4.88
C THR A 139 7.25 -4.68 3.45
N LEU A 140 8.54 -4.67 3.12
CA LEU A 140 9.04 -5.09 1.80
C LEU A 140 8.70 -6.56 1.52
N PHE A 141 8.93 -7.44 2.50
CA PHE A 141 8.69 -8.87 2.34
C PHE A 141 7.20 -9.18 2.12
N LEU A 142 6.31 -8.50 2.84
CA LEU A 142 4.86 -8.62 2.62
C LEU A 142 4.48 -8.21 1.19
N LEU A 143 5.01 -7.10 0.68
CA LEU A 143 4.75 -6.67 -0.69
C LEU A 143 5.28 -7.66 -1.72
N LEU A 144 6.48 -8.21 -1.51
CA LEU A 144 7.04 -9.25 -2.37
C LEU A 144 6.14 -10.49 -2.39
N GLN A 145 5.61 -10.90 -1.24
CA GLN A 145 4.68 -12.02 -1.15
C GLN A 145 3.36 -11.73 -1.89
N LEU A 146 2.79 -10.53 -1.74
CA LEU A 146 1.59 -10.11 -2.49
C LEU A 146 1.84 -10.07 -4.00
N PHE A 147 3.00 -9.58 -4.42
CA PHE A 147 3.40 -9.56 -5.84
C PHE A 147 3.52 -10.99 -6.39
N GLN A 148 4.16 -11.90 -5.65
CA GLN A 148 4.29 -13.30 -6.05
C GLN A 148 2.94 -14.01 -6.18
N LEU A 149 1.99 -13.72 -5.29
CA LEU A 149 0.63 -14.27 -5.38
C LEU A 149 -0.10 -13.81 -6.65
N GLN A 150 0.13 -12.57 -7.08
CA GLN A 150 -0.49 -12.02 -8.29
C GLN A 150 0.16 -12.49 -9.59
N ALA A 151 1.46 -12.79 -9.57
CA ALA A 151 2.20 -13.24 -10.74
C ALA A 151 1.75 -14.62 -11.27
N GLY A 152 0.93 -15.35 -10.50
CA GLY A 152 0.46 -16.69 -10.83
C GLY A 152 1.57 -17.74 -10.69
N ARG A 153 1.20 -19.00 -10.44
CA ARG A 153 2.13 -20.11 -10.65
C ARG A 153 2.39 -20.18 -12.15
N ALA A 154 3.65 -20.04 -12.58
CA ALA A 154 4.03 -20.37 -13.95
C ALA A 154 3.46 -21.76 -14.28
N PRO A 155 2.80 -21.97 -15.43
CA PRO A 155 2.32 -23.30 -15.80
C PRO A 155 3.56 -24.20 -15.90
N MET A 156 3.72 -25.09 -14.93
CA MET A 156 4.62 -26.23 -15.12
C MET A 156 4.04 -27.03 -16.28
N PRO A 157 4.79 -27.28 -17.37
CA PRO A 157 4.31 -28.18 -18.39
C PRO A 157 4.01 -29.52 -17.71
N ALA A 158 2.76 -29.99 -17.83
CA ALA A 158 2.39 -31.30 -17.34
C ALA A 158 3.32 -32.34 -17.97
N PRO A 159 3.81 -33.33 -17.23
CA PRO A 159 4.66 -34.37 -17.79
C PRO A 159 3.89 -35.05 -18.93
N VAL A 160 4.45 -34.99 -20.14
CA VAL A 160 3.88 -35.66 -21.31
C VAL A 160 4.16 -37.14 -21.14
N LEU A 161 3.11 -37.90 -20.83
CA LEU A 161 3.14 -39.35 -20.82
C LEU A 161 3.18 -39.86 -22.27
N THR A 162 4.36 -40.19 -22.77
CA THR A 162 4.51 -40.90 -24.05
C THR A 162 4.37 -42.40 -23.80
N ILE A 163 3.21 -42.96 -24.14
CA ILE A 163 3.04 -44.42 -24.24
C ILE A 163 3.62 -44.86 -25.59
N PRO A 164 4.55 -45.83 -25.63
CA PRO A 164 5.00 -46.39 -26.90
C PRO A 164 3.86 -47.18 -27.57
N ALA A 165 3.42 -46.72 -28.74
CA ALA A 165 2.59 -47.52 -29.63
C ALA A 165 3.50 -48.52 -30.37
N GLY A 166 3.72 -49.68 -29.77
CA GLY A 166 4.53 -50.74 -30.34
C GLY A 166 4.10 -52.09 -29.80
N GLY A 167 3.04 -52.65 -30.38
CA GLY A 167 2.62 -54.02 -30.18
C GLY A 167 2.46 -54.70 -31.53
N ASN A 168 3.42 -55.54 -31.88
CA ASN A 168 3.28 -56.65 -32.83
C ASN A 168 3.52 -57.94 -32.03
#